data_AF-A0A355XSA3-F1
#
_entry.id   AF-A0A355XSA3-F1
#
_cell.length_a   1.000
_cell.length_b   1.000
_cell.length_c   1.000
_cell.angle_alpha   90.00
_cell.angle_beta   90.00
_cell.angle_gamma   90.00
#
_symmetry.space_group_name_H-M   'P 1'
#
loop_
_entity.id
_entity.type
_entity.pdbx_description
1 polymer ?
#
loop_
_entity_poly.entity_id
_entity_poly.type
_entity_poly.pdbx_seq_one_letter_code
_entity_poly.pdbx_strand_id
1 'polypeptide(L)'
;MFIKFLFLDIVSEFAYQFGKWENGSLFIDIKSEMFVLNARIDLSMIPIVDMISFGKENFTGFDSTLSNISGFANPYGAGHKYHGYYDNHTRFNDNFQKGLDEWNVKTVLSLPGDFKLNVHYHDFKDGVHSDPLGTELDLIFSKKLGFGGVLQQGFARYWEDGGSQLDYSWLMLTFTL
;
A
#
# COMPACT_ATOMS: atom_id res chain seq x y z
N MET A 1 -2.08 -15.23 -5.29
CA MET A 1 -1.24 -16.43 -5.06
C MET A 1 -0.38 -16.20 -3.83
N PHE A 2 -0.17 -17.23 -3.01
CA PHE A 2 0.74 -17.18 -1.85
C PHE A 2 1.78 -18.29 -1.96
N ILE A 3 3.06 -17.94 -1.89
CA ILE A 3 4.19 -18.90 -1.90
C ILE A 3 5.06 -18.61 -0.68
N LYS A 4 5.40 -19.67 0.08
CA LYS A 4 6.30 -19.59 1.22
C LYS A 4 7.49 -20.53 1.05
N PHE A 5 8.69 -19.98 1.02
CA PHE A 5 9.95 -20.68 1.22
C PHE A 5 10.51 -20.32 2.61
N LEU A 6 11.47 -21.10 3.12
CA LEU A 6 11.93 -21.08 4.52
C LEU A 6 12.11 -19.68 5.15
N PHE A 7 12.57 -18.70 4.35
CA PHE A 7 12.80 -17.30 4.75
C PHE A 7 12.13 -16.29 3.81
N LEU A 8 11.27 -16.72 2.88
CA LEU A 8 10.69 -15.86 1.84
C LEU A 8 9.18 -16.10 1.73
N ASP A 9 8.40 -15.05 1.97
CA ASP A 9 6.95 -15.03 1.76
C ASP A 9 6.64 -14.14 0.54
N ILE A 10 5.93 -14.67 -0.46
CA ILE A 10 5.43 -13.91 -1.61
C ILE A 10 3.91 -13.93 -1.61
N VAL A 11 3.30 -12.74 -1.67
CA VAL A 11 1.87 -12.53 -1.88
C VAL A 11 1.70 -11.77 -3.18
N SER A 12 0.86 -12.27 -4.08
CA SER A 12 0.49 -11.53 -5.28
C SER A 12 -1.01 -11.60 -5.56
N GLU A 13 -1.52 -10.57 -6.21
CA GLU A 13 -2.90 -10.49 -6.68
C GLU A 13 -2.92 -9.88 -8.08
N PHE A 14 -3.81 -10.39 -8.92
CA PHE A 14 -4.07 -9.84 -10.24
C PHE A 14 -5.58 -9.84 -10.46
N ALA A 15 -6.10 -8.73 -10.97
CA ALA A 15 -7.50 -8.63 -11.35
C ALA A 15 -7.63 -7.90 -12.69
N TYR A 16 -8.63 -8.30 -13.45
CA TYR A 16 -8.99 -7.68 -14.72
C TYR A 16 -10.47 -7.31 -14.68
N GLN A 17 -10.78 -6.05 -14.94
CA GLN A 17 -12.13 -5.53 -15.00
C GLN A 17 -12.51 -5.24 -16.45
N PHE A 18 -13.65 -5.78 -16.86
CA PHE A 18 -14.19 -5.62 -18.20
C PHE A 18 -15.69 -5.38 -18.16
N GLY A 19 -16.21 -4.72 -19.18
CA GLY A 19 -17.63 -4.41 -19.28
C GLY A 19 -17.89 -3.27 -20.25
N LYS A 20 -19.07 -2.65 -20.14
CA LYS A 20 -19.43 -1.46 -20.88
C LYS A 20 -19.97 -0.41 -19.92
N TRP A 21 -19.55 0.82 -20.14
CA TRP A 21 -20.15 1.99 -19.52
C TRP A 21 -21.10 2.65 -20.52
N GLU A 22 -22.29 3.00 -20.04
CA GLU A 22 -23.37 3.54 -20.84
C GLU A 22 -23.69 4.96 -20.37
N ASN A 23 -23.75 5.90 -21.31
CA ASN A 23 -24.24 7.25 -21.06
C ASN A 23 -25.13 7.69 -22.23
N GLY A 24 -26.44 7.47 -22.08
CA GLY A 24 -27.40 7.63 -23.17
C GLY A 24 -27.14 6.61 -24.28
N SER A 25 -26.88 7.08 -25.50
CA SER A 25 -26.58 6.22 -26.66
C SER A 25 -25.08 5.90 -26.82
N LEU A 26 -24.22 6.44 -25.94
CA LEU A 26 -22.78 6.20 -25.96
C LEU A 26 -22.45 4.96 -25.13
N PHE A 27 -21.72 4.02 -25.75
CA PHE A 27 -21.21 2.82 -25.11
C PHE A 27 -19.69 2.82 -25.22
N ILE A 28 -19.00 2.74 -24.09
CA ILE A 28 -17.54 2.66 -24.04
C ILE A 28 -17.15 1.38 -23.30
N ASP A 29 -16.22 0.62 -23.87
CA ASP A 29 -15.72 -0.59 -23.22
C ASP A 29 -14.88 -0.21 -21.98
N ILE A 30 -15.03 -0.98 -20.91
CA ILE A 30 -14.13 -0.95 -19.74
C ILE A 30 -13.08 -2.02 -19.95
N LYS A 31 -11.80 -1.66 -19.81
CA LYS A 31 -10.66 -2.59 -19.76
C LYS A 31 -9.63 -2.03 -18.81
N SER A 32 -9.60 -2.56 -17.60
CA SER A 32 -8.69 -2.11 -16.56
C SER A 32 -8.09 -3.27 -15.80
N GLU A 33 -6.91 -3.04 -15.23
CA GLU A 33 -6.10 -4.08 -14.62
C GLU A 33 -5.60 -3.63 -13.24
N MET A 34 -5.43 -4.61 -12.37
CA MET A 34 -4.78 -4.44 -11.08
C MET A 34 -3.73 -5.52 -10.93
N PHE A 35 -2.56 -5.13 -10.44
CA PHE A 35 -1.49 -6.03 -10.05
C PHE A 35 -0.91 -5.61 -8.71
N VAL A 36 -0.82 -6.56 -7.78
CA VAL A 36 -0.21 -6.36 -6.47
C VAL A 36 0.82 -7.48 -6.26
N LEU A 37 2.01 -7.12 -5.79
CA LEU A 37 3.07 -8.03 -5.43
C LEU A 37 3.75 -7.55 -4.16
N ASN A 38 3.91 -8.45 -3.21
CA ASN A 38 4.63 -8.23 -1.97
C ASN A 38 5.57 -9.40 -1.73
N ALA A 39 6.87 -9.14 -1.66
CA ALA A 39 7.89 -10.13 -1.32
C ALA A 39 8.53 -9.76 0.00
N ARG A 40 8.44 -10.64 0.99
CA ARG A 40 8.99 -10.47 2.34
C ARG A 40 10.10 -11.49 2.56
N ILE A 41 11.25 -11.01 3.02
CA ILE A 41 12.38 -11.80 3.46
C ILE A 41 12.40 -11.77 4.99
N ASP A 42 12.29 -12.94 5.60
CA ASP A 42 12.51 -13.14 7.03
C ASP A 42 14.02 -13.12 7.32
N LEU A 43 14.41 -12.18 8.16
CA LEU A 43 15.80 -11.93 8.55
C LEU A 43 16.00 -12.12 10.05
N SER A 44 15.08 -12.78 10.77
CA SER A 44 15.12 -12.91 12.24
C SER A 44 16.41 -13.54 12.80
N MET A 45 17.26 -14.12 11.96
CA MET A 45 18.61 -14.57 12.31
C MET A 45 19.63 -13.43 12.49
N ILE A 46 19.34 -12.23 11.98
CA ILE A 46 20.17 -11.03 12.10
C ILE A 46 19.69 -10.26 13.36
N PRO A 47 20.57 -9.91 14.31
CA PRO A 47 20.17 -9.40 15.63
C PRO A 47 19.29 -8.14 15.64
N ILE A 48 19.36 -7.33 14.59
CA ILE A 48 18.72 -6.01 14.53
C ILE A 48 17.59 -5.97 13.51
N VAL A 49 17.64 -6.76 12.43
CA VAL A 49 16.70 -6.66 11.31
C VAL A 49 15.88 -7.93 11.26
N ASP A 50 14.60 -7.84 11.60
CA ASP A 50 13.70 -8.99 11.65
C ASP A 50 13.16 -9.36 10.27
N MET A 51 12.89 -8.37 9.42
CA MET A 51 12.45 -8.60 8.05
C MET A 51 12.77 -7.40 7.16
N ILE A 52 12.80 -7.66 5.85
CA ILE A 52 12.66 -6.63 4.82
C ILE A 52 11.57 -7.11 3.86
N SER A 53 10.73 -6.21 3.38
CA SER A 53 9.80 -6.51 2.28
C SER A 53 9.81 -5.44 1.21
N PHE A 54 9.54 -5.87 -0.01
CA PHE A 54 9.37 -5.03 -1.19
C PHE A 54 7.96 -5.24 -1.72
N GLY A 55 7.25 -4.14 -1.92
CA GLY A 55 5.90 -4.11 -2.48
C GLY A 55 5.87 -3.39 -3.82
N LYS A 56 5.01 -3.84 -4.72
CA LYS A 56 4.64 -3.18 -5.96
C LYS A 56 3.13 -3.28 -6.10
N GLU A 57 2.47 -2.16 -6.28
CA GLU A 57 1.04 -2.13 -6.60
C GLU A 57 0.82 -1.29 -7.84
N ASN A 58 -0.06 -1.76 -8.71
CA ASN A 58 -0.46 -1.07 -9.92
C ASN A 58 -1.96 -1.22 -10.09
N PHE A 59 -2.63 -0.09 -10.22
CA PHE A 59 -4.03 0.05 -10.58
C PHE A 59 -4.03 0.93 -11.82
N THR A 60 -4.50 0.40 -12.95
CA THR A 60 -4.53 1.20 -14.18
C THR A 60 -5.38 2.44 -13.99
N GLY A 61 -4.94 3.58 -14.54
CA GLY A 61 -5.64 4.85 -14.45
C GLY A 61 -6.51 5.14 -15.66
N PHE A 62 -7.49 6.04 -15.48
CA PHE A 62 -8.30 6.55 -16.57
C PHE A 62 -7.51 7.53 -17.43
N ASP A 63 -7.34 7.17 -18.70
CA ASP A 63 -6.72 8.02 -19.71
C ASP A 63 -7.77 8.46 -20.74
N SER A 64 -8.08 9.76 -20.76
CA SER A 64 -9.05 10.34 -21.68
C SER A 64 -8.65 10.26 -23.17
N THR A 65 -7.39 9.91 -23.46
CA THR A 65 -6.88 9.74 -24.83
C THR A 65 -7.15 8.33 -25.38
N LEU A 66 -7.52 7.37 -24.53
CA LEU A 66 -7.86 6.01 -24.92
C LEU A 66 -9.32 5.88 -25.36
N SER A 67 -9.60 4.90 -26.21
CA SER A 67 -10.95 4.61 -26.70
C SER A 67 -11.79 3.77 -25.72
N ASN A 68 -11.18 3.32 -24.63
CA ASN A 68 -11.79 2.53 -23.56
C ASN A 68 -11.61 3.24 -22.21
N ILE A 69 -12.46 2.89 -21.24
CA ILE A 69 -12.27 3.28 -19.86
C ILE A 69 -11.20 2.36 -19.25
N SER A 70 -10.04 2.94 -18.95
CA SER A 70 -8.86 2.23 -18.48
C SER A 70 -8.65 2.25 -16.97
N GLY A 71 -9.40 3.05 -16.20
CA GLY A 71 -9.25 3.12 -14.75
C GLY A 71 -9.74 1.86 -14.04
N PHE A 72 -8.99 1.32 -13.09
CA PHE A 72 -9.42 0.22 -12.24
C PHE A 72 -10.23 0.75 -11.05
N ALA A 73 -11.45 0.25 -10.87
CA ALA A 73 -12.32 0.64 -9.76
C ALA A 73 -12.11 -0.29 -8.56
N ASN A 74 -11.79 0.27 -7.40
CA ASN A 74 -11.74 -0.42 -6.12
C ASN A 74 -12.45 0.42 -5.04
N PRO A 75 -13.80 0.44 -5.02
CA PRO A 75 -14.57 1.31 -4.13
C PRO A 75 -14.48 0.90 -2.66
N TYR A 76 -14.12 -0.36 -2.38
CA TYR A 76 -13.92 -0.84 -1.02
C TYR A 76 -12.49 -0.62 -0.52
N GLY A 77 -11.60 -0.14 -1.40
CA GLY A 77 -10.20 0.08 -1.14
C GLY A 77 -9.38 -1.19 -1.01
N ALA A 78 -8.06 -1.03 -1.03
CA ALA A 78 -7.15 -2.10 -0.66
C ALA A 78 -6.89 -2.03 0.85
N GLY A 79 -6.93 -3.18 1.53
CA GLY A 79 -6.72 -3.22 2.97
C GLY A 79 -5.33 -2.70 3.35
N HIS A 80 -5.24 -1.93 4.43
CA HIS A 80 -4.03 -1.24 4.93
C HIS A 80 -2.79 -2.12 5.17
N LYS A 81 -2.87 -3.44 4.98
CA LYS A 81 -1.73 -4.34 5.19
C LYS A 81 -0.53 -3.99 4.29
N TYR A 82 -0.79 -3.42 3.11
CA TYR A 82 0.24 -3.16 2.10
C TYR A 82 0.44 -1.69 1.75
N HIS A 83 -0.51 -0.80 2.03
CA HIS A 83 -0.36 0.65 1.85
C HIS A 83 0.32 1.37 3.03
N GLY A 84 0.60 2.66 2.83
CA GLY A 84 1.01 3.61 3.86
C GLY A 84 -0.12 3.94 4.84
N TYR A 85 0.18 4.64 5.93
CA TYR A 85 -0.76 5.00 6.99
C TYR A 85 -1.50 6.32 6.77
N TYR A 86 -1.10 7.14 5.80
CA TYR A 86 -1.79 8.38 5.47
C TYR A 86 -3.04 8.15 4.59
N ASP A 87 -3.17 6.96 3.99
CA ASP A 87 -4.33 6.46 3.25
C ASP A 87 -4.76 7.24 1.98
N ASN A 88 -3.92 8.16 1.47
CA ASN A 88 -4.30 9.06 0.36
C ASN A 88 -4.64 8.34 -0.97
N HIS A 89 -4.02 7.18 -1.21
CA HIS A 89 -4.10 6.45 -2.49
C HIS A 89 -4.70 5.05 -2.35
N THR A 90 -5.61 4.87 -1.40
CA THR A 90 -6.12 3.53 -1.01
C THR A 90 -7.43 3.12 -1.68
N ARG A 91 -8.13 4.06 -2.33
CA ARG A 91 -9.48 3.85 -2.87
C ARG A 91 -9.65 4.47 -4.26
N PHE A 92 -10.20 3.69 -5.18
CA PHE A 92 -10.57 4.14 -6.52
C PHE A 92 -12.07 3.93 -6.71
N ASN A 93 -12.87 4.95 -6.39
CA ASN A 93 -14.33 4.79 -6.28
C ASN A 93 -15.01 4.36 -7.58
N ASP A 94 -14.40 4.67 -8.72
CA ASP A 94 -14.91 4.38 -10.05
C ASP A 94 -13.76 4.18 -11.05
N ASN A 95 -14.12 3.84 -12.29
CA ASN A 95 -13.18 3.62 -13.37
C ASN A 95 -12.64 4.92 -14.02
N PHE A 96 -12.94 6.10 -13.45
CA PHE A 96 -12.50 7.41 -13.96
C PHE A 96 -11.38 8.05 -13.12
N GLN A 97 -10.88 7.32 -12.12
CA GLN A 97 -9.75 7.75 -11.29
C GLN A 97 -8.41 7.58 -12.01
N LYS A 98 -7.40 8.34 -11.58
CA LYS A 98 -6.02 8.26 -12.12
C LYS A 98 -5.29 6.94 -11.84
N GLY A 99 -5.88 6.04 -11.06
CA GLY A 99 -5.22 4.81 -10.65
C GLY A 99 -3.99 5.08 -9.78
N LEU A 100 -3.08 4.12 -9.72
CA LEU A 100 -1.90 4.18 -8.87
C LEU A 100 -0.79 3.29 -9.42
N ASP A 101 0.43 3.76 -9.32
CA ASP A 101 1.63 2.96 -9.47
C ASP A 101 2.53 3.20 -8.24
N GLU A 102 2.52 2.24 -7.32
CA GLU A 102 3.21 2.30 -6.04
C GLU A 102 4.39 1.32 -6.02
N TRP A 103 5.51 1.72 -5.45
CA TRP A 103 6.44 0.77 -4.85
C TRP A 103 6.68 1.11 -3.39
N ASN A 104 6.96 0.08 -2.59
CA ASN A 104 7.26 0.27 -1.18
C ASN A 104 8.38 -0.65 -0.69
N VAL A 105 9.04 -0.19 0.37
CA VAL A 105 10.01 -0.97 1.14
C VAL A 105 9.65 -0.88 2.59
N LYS A 106 9.58 -2.02 3.27
CA LYS A 106 9.27 -2.10 4.70
C LYS A 106 10.35 -2.89 5.41
N THR A 107 10.68 -2.49 6.62
CA THR A 107 11.60 -3.23 7.50
C THR A 107 11.10 -3.18 8.93
N VAL A 108 11.46 -4.21 9.68
CA VAL A 108 11.19 -4.26 11.12
C VAL A 108 12.50 -4.47 11.84
N LEU A 109 12.77 -3.57 12.79
CA LEU A 109 13.98 -3.55 13.58
C LEU A 109 13.69 -3.97 15.01
N SER A 110 14.53 -4.87 15.53
CA SER A 110 14.60 -5.24 16.94
C SER A 110 15.37 -4.19 17.74
N LEU A 111 14.75 -3.64 18.78
CA LEU A 111 15.34 -2.66 19.68
C LEU A 111 15.45 -3.23 21.11
N PRO A 112 16.37 -2.72 21.95
CA PRO A 112 16.50 -3.15 23.34
C PRO A 112 15.20 -3.01 24.13
N GLY A 113 14.91 -3.95 25.03
CA GLY A 113 13.71 -3.91 25.88
C GLY A 113 12.43 -4.40 25.19
N ASP A 114 12.58 -5.32 24.24
CA ASP A 114 11.52 -5.96 23.45
C ASP A 114 10.67 -4.99 22.62
N PHE A 115 11.26 -3.85 22.25
CA PHE A 115 10.66 -2.90 21.34
C PHE A 115 10.92 -3.32 19.88
N LYS A 116 9.97 -3.01 19.02
CA LYS A 116 10.12 -3.11 17.56
C LYS A 116 9.89 -1.75 16.92
N LEU A 117 10.69 -1.42 15.92
CA LEU A 117 10.49 -0.27 15.05
C LEU A 117 10.17 -0.78 13.63
N ASN A 118 8.96 -0.53 13.17
CA ASN A 118 8.56 -0.77 11.79
C ASN A 118 8.80 0.52 11.01
N VAL A 119 9.55 0.43 9.90
CA VAL A 119 9.82 1.55 9.01
C VAL A 119 9.29 1.20 7.64
N HIS A 120 8.37 2.00 7.11
CA HIS A 120 7.86 1.82 5.76
C HIS A 120 8.16 3.06 4.93
N TYR A 121 8.61 2.86 3.71
CA TYR A 121 8.75 3.91 2.72
C TYR A 121 7.90 3.56 1.50
N HIS A 122 7.17 4.54 1.00
CA HIS A 122 6.31 4.42 -0.16
C HIS A 122 6.63 5.54 -1.17
N ASP A 123 6.59 5.20 -2.45
CA ASP A 123 6.67 6.13 -3.57
C ASP A 123 5.45 5.91 -4.45
N PHE A 124 4.67 6.97 -4.63
CA PHE A 124 3.39 6.92 -5.30
C PHE A 124 3.47 7.70 -6.61
N LYS A 125 2.99 7.07 -7.68
CA LYS A 125 2.81 7.67 -9.00
C LYS A 125 1.41 7.37 -9.52
N ASP A 126 0.95 8.09 -10.52
CA ASP A 126 -0.32 7.75 -11.14
C ASP A 126 -0.25 6.48 -12.00
N GLY A 127 -1.41 5.87 -12.22
CA GLY A 127 -1.55 4.67 -13.04
C GLY A 127 -1.72 4.96 -14.53
N VAL A 128 -1.45 6.20 -14.98
CA VAL A 128 -1.66 6.65 -16.37
C VAL A 128 -0.33 6.88 -17.08
N HIS A 129 0.47 7.82 -16.56
CA HIS A 129 1.76 8.22 -17.12
C HIS A 129 2.91 8.00 -16.14
N SER A 130 2.63 7.45 -14.96
CA SER A 130 3.58 7.32 -13.85
C SER A 130 4.11 8.68 -13.41
N ASP A 131 3.27 9.71 -13.47
CA ASP A 131 3.59 11.03 -12.95
C ASP A 131 3.66 10.95 -11.41
N PRO A 132 4.66 11.60 -10.75
CA PRO A 132 4.79 11.56 -9.30
C PRO A 132 3.54 12.12 -8.59
N LEU A 133 3.09 11.41 -7.56
CA LEU A 133 2.01 11.87 -6.66
C LEU A 133 2.57 12.28 -5.30
N GLY A 134 3.62 11.60 -4.84
CA GLY A 134 4.28 11.89 -3.58
C GLY A 134 5.01 10.69 -3.01
N THR A 135 5.57 10.87 -1.81
CA THR A 135 6.26 9.81 -1.06
C THR A 135 5.81 9.81 0.39
N GLU A 136 5.91 8.68 1.07
CA GLU A 136 5.53 8.55 2.48
C GLU A 136 6.58 7.79 3.28
N LEU A 137 6.81 8.24 4.51
CA LEU A 137 7.63 7.56 5.50
C LEU A 137 6.81 7.30 6.76
N ASP A 138 6.70 6.03 7.12
CA ASP A 138 6.04 5.58 8.34
C ASP A 138 7.05 5.04 9.34
N LEU A 139 6.89 5.44 10.60
CA LEU A 139 7.65 4.97 11.75
C LEU A 139 6.68 4.49 12.83
N ILE A 140 6.68 3.19 13.10
CA ILE A 140 5.79 2.58 14.09
C ILE A 140 6.62 1.89 15.16
N PHE A 141 6.65 2.48 16.34
CA PHE A 141 7.20 1.87 17.55
C PHE A 141 6.17 0.97 18.18
N SER A 142 6.56 -0.23 18.56
CA SER A 142 5.66 -1.17 19.22
C SER A 142 6.35 -1.93 20.34
N LYS A 143 5.59 -2.28 21.38
CA LYS A 143 6.03 -3.08 22.51
C LYS A 143 4.96 -4.09 22.89
N LYS A 144 5.33 -5.36 22.98
CA LYS A 144 4.49 -6.39 23.59
C LYS A 144 4.45 -6.18 25.11
N LEU A 145 3.25 -6.24 25.67
CA LEU A 145 2.99 -6.03 27.09
C LEU A 145 2.85 -7.39 27.78
N GLY A 146 3.34 -7.50 29.02
CA GLY A 146 3.39 -8.77 29.75
C GLY A 146 2.05 -9.45 30.01
N PHE A 147 0.94 -8.73 29.86
CA PHE A 147 -0.43 -9.23 30.03
C PHE A 147 -1.12 -9.61 28.70
N GLY A 148 -0.39 -9.76 27.59
CA GLY A 148 -0.96 -10.21 26.31
C GLY A 148 -1.52 -9.09 25.40
N GLY A 149 -1.02 -7.86 25.57
CA GLY A 149 -1.36 -6.71 24.71
C GLY A 149 -0.17 -6.17 23.92
N VAL A 150 -0.42 -5.21 23.04
CA VAL A 150 0.59 -4.47 22.29
C VAL A 150 0.31 -2.97 22.39
N LEU A 151 1.31 -2.21 22.83
CA LEU A 151 1.31 -0.75 22.73
C LEU A 151 2.00 -0.37 21.43
N GLN A 152 1.40 0.52 20.64
CA GLN A 152 1.97 1.02 19.40
C GLN A 152 1.84 2.54 19.32
N GLN A 153 2.89 3.22 18.89
CA GLN A 153 2.90 4.64 18.53
C GLN A 153 3.38 4.74 17.08
N GLY A 154 2.51 5.24 16.22
CA GLY A 154 2.79 5.48 14.80
C GLY A 154 2.99 6.96 14.49
N PHE A 155 3.86 7.23 13.53
CA PHE A 155 4.05 8.51 12.87
C PHE A 155 4.17 8.25 11.37
N ALA A 156 3.40 8.97 10.57
CA ALA A 156 3.42 8.94 9.12
C ALA A 156 3.65 10.36 8.61
N ARG A 157 4.50 10.49 7.60
CA ARG A 157 4.73 11.74 6.91
C ARG A 157 4.63 11.51 5.42
N TYR A 158 3.71 12.24 4.80
CA TYR A 158 3.50 12.26 3.36
C TYR A 158 4.05 13.58 2.79
N TRP A 159 4.84 13.47 1.72
CA TRP A 159 5.30 14.58 0.90
C TRP A 159 4.61 14.51 -0.45
N GLU A 160 3.66 15.41 -0.69
CA GLU A 160 2.97 15.54 -1.97
C GLU A 160 3.93 16.09 -3.04
N ASP A 161 3.87 15.56 -4.26
CA ASP A 161 4.66 16.13 -5.36
C ASP A 161 4.18 17.55 -5.70
N GLY A 162 5.11 18.51 -5.65
CA GLY A 162 4.80 19.93 -5.83
C GLY A 162 3.87 20.55 -4.77
N GLY A 163 3.58 19.82 -3.68
CA GLY A 163 2.53 20.17 -2.73
C GLY A 163 2.99 20.32 -1.29
N SER A 164 2.09 20.02 -0.36
CA SER A 164 2.31 20.19 1.08
C SER A 164 2.94 18.95 1.72
N GLN A 165 3.58 19.17 2.86
CA GLN A 165 3.90 18.07 3.79
C GLN A 165 2.70 17.83 4.71
N LEU A 166 2.31 16.57 4.85
CA LEU A 166 1.17 16.15 5.66
C LEU A 166 1.65 15.14 6.71
N ASP A 167 1.41 15.45 7.98
CA ASP A 167 1.87 14.64 9.11
C ASP A 167 0.67 14.00 9.82
N TYR A 168 0.78 12.71 10.14
CA TYR A 168 -0.21 11.96 10.90
C TYR A 168 0.46 11.17 12.03
N SER A 169 -0.18 11.07 13.19
CA SER A 169 0.34 10.29 14.31
C SER A 169 -0.79 9.69 15.11
N TRP A 170 -0.53 8.54 15.72
CA TRP A 170 -1.54 7.82 16.50
C TRP A 170 -0.89 6.99 17.61
N LEU A 171 -1.64 6.77 18.69
CA LEU A 171 -1.29 5.87 19.79
C LEU A 171 -2.38 4.81 19.91
N MET A 172 -2.01 3.53 19.89
CA MET A 172 -2.95 2.41 20.01
C MET A 172 -2.48 1.46 21.10
N LEU A 173 -3.45 0.96 21.84
CA LEU A 173 -3.27 -0.09 22.81
C LEU A 173 -4.25 -1.22 22.49
N THR A 174 -3.70 -2.38 22.10
CA THR A 174 -4.48 -3.55 21.71
C THR A 174 -4.35 -4.62 22.78
N PHE A 175 -5.47 -5.20 23.21
CA PHE A 175 -5.51 -6.33 24.13
C PHE A 175 -6.22 -7.50 23.47
N THR A 176 -5.73 -8.71 23.72
CA THR A 176 -6.50 -9.93 23.43
C THR A 176 -7.17 -10.35 24.73
N LEU A 177 -8.51 -10.36 24.74
CA LEU A 177 -9.32 -10.82 25.86
C LEU A 177 -9.55 -12.33 25.78
#